data_AF-A0A3P0PJT7-F1
#
_entry.id   AF-A0A3P0PJT7-F1
#
_cell.length_a   1.000
_cell.length_b   1.000
_cell.length_c   1.000
_cell.angle_alpha   90.00
_cell.angle_beta   90.00
_cell.angle_gamma   90.00
#
_symmetry.space_group_name_H-M   'P 1'
#
loop_
_entity.id
_entity.type
_entity.pdbx_description
1 polymer ?
#
loop_
_entity_poly.entity_id
_entity_poly.type
_entity_poly.pdbx_seq_one_letter_code
_entity_poly.pdbx_strand_id
1 'polypeptide(L)'
;MTRDLTRPPGDPHAAADAAPARHTPAADVPAMVLLVDDQTIVAEAVRRALVDDESIDFHYCPRSDEAMATAIETRPTVILQDLVMPGIDGLSLVKAYRANPATRDVPIIVLSTQEEPVIKSAAFAAGANDYLVKLPDRIELVARIRYHSRSYMNLLQRDEAYRALRQSQQQLLEANLELRRLTHSDGLTGLSNRRYLDEYLAAEWRRVAQERGELSLLMIDVDNFKLYNDTYGHVSGDSVLKQVAATIERCLGQSGDLAARFGGEEFAVVMPSTSPGAARLLGEKIRLAVEALRLEHAHSSTGRYVTISIGGATVVPAPDVPTTSLIEAADRALYRAKHDGKNRVAVDGPAPPFAPGTGGFV
;
A
#
# COMPACT_ATOMS: atom_id res chain seq x y z
N MET A 1 35.38 -21.25 -51.84
CA MET A 1 34.20 -20.86 -52.64
C MET A 1 33.24 -20.17 -51.70
N THR A 2 33.52 -18.88 -51.43
CA THR A 2 32.84 -17.67 -51.93
C THR A 2 31.68 -17.25 -51.02
N ARG A 3 32.00 -16.26 -50.17
CA ARG A 3 31.11 -15.40 -49.39
C ARG A 3 30.46 -14.36 -50.30
N ASP A 4 29.24 -13.94 -49.97
CA ASP A 4 28.77 -12.53 -49.99
C ASP A 4 27.40 -12.50 -49.28
N LEU A 5 27.17 -11.87 -48.11
CA LEU A 5 27.21 -10.44 -47.73
C LEU A 5 26.35 -9.54 -48.62
N THR A 6 25.09 -9.33 -48.23
CA THR A 6 24.38 -8.03 -48.32
C THR A 6 22.96 -8.14 -47.75
N ARG A 7 22.79 -7.78 -46.47
CA ARG A 7 21.50 -7.29 -45.96
C ARG A 7 21.79 -6.30 -44.82
N PRO A 8 21.39 -5.02 -44.94
CA PRO A 8 21.67 -4.03 -43.90
C PRO A 8 20.74 -4.23 -42.69
N PRO A 9 21.17 -3.87 -41.47
CA PRO A 9 20.33 -3.91 -40.28
C PRO A 9 19.31 -2.76 -40.30
N GLY A 10 18.09 -3.06 -39.83
CA GLY A 10 16.97 -2.12 -39.79
C GLY A 10 17.25 -0.92 -38.88
N ASP A 11 16.77 0.22 -39.34
CA ASP A 11 16.82 1.52 -38.68
C ASP A 11 15.88 1.55 -37.46
N PRO A 12 16.34 1.87 -36.23
CA PRO A 12 15.49 1.88 -35.03
C PRO A 12 14.71 3.19 -34.85
N HIS A 13 14.68 4.10 -35.84
CA HIS A 13 13.98 5.38 -35.78
C HIS A 13 12.73 5.46 -36.69
N ALA A 14 11.80 4.51 -36.55
CA ALA A 14 10.42 4.72 -37.01
C ALA A 14 9.65 5.51 -35.93
N ALA A 15 9.87 6.83 -35.89
CA ALA A 15 9.06 7.75 -35.12
C ALA A 15 7.61 7.68 -35.60
N ALA A 16 6.71 7.32 -34.69
CA ALA A 16 5.28 7.28 -34.93
C ALA A 16 4.75 8.71 -35.18
N ASP A 17 4.39 8.98 -36.43
CA ASP A 17 3.59 10.14 -36.83
C ASP A 17 2.16 9.95 -36.30
N ALA A 18 1.95 10.34 -35.04
CA ALA A 18 0.62 10.44 -34.45
C ALA A 18 -0.01 11.77 -34.86
N ALA A 19 -0.87 11.73 -35.88
CA ALA A 19 -1.73 12.85 -36.25
C ALA A 19 -2.51 13.37 -35.02
N PRO A 20 -2.74 14.69 -34.90
CA PRO A 20 -3.43 15.23 -33.74
C PRO A 20 -4.86 14.69 -33.69
N ALA A 21 -5.20 14.09 -32.54
CA ALA A 21 -6.52 13.56 -32.26
C ALA A 21 -7.58 14.66 -32.46
N ARG A 22 -8.45 14.47 -33.46
CA ARG A 22 -9.66 15.29 -33.64
C ARG A 22 -10.44 15.26 -32.32
N HIS A 23 -10.70 16.44 -31.75
CA HIS A 23 -11.63 16.57 -30.63
C HIS A 23 -13.00 16.05 -31.06
N THR A 24 -13.32 14.81 -30.71
CA THR A 24 -14.69 14.31 -30.68
C THR A 24 -15.44 15.13 -29.63
N PRO A 25 -16.58 15.76 -29.95
CA PRO A 25 -17.43 16.32 -28.91
C PRO A 25 -17.77 15.20 -27.92
N ALA A 26 -17.54 15.43 -26.64
CA ALA A 26 -17.91 14.48 -25.58
C ALA A 26 -19.40 14.14 -25.74
N ALA A 27 -19.74 12.84 -25.78
CA ALA A 27 -21.12 12.38 -25.88
C ALA A 27 -22.00 13.08 -24.83
N ASP A 28 -23.15 13.61 -25.23
CA ASP A 28 -24.11 14.22 -24.32
C ASP A 28 -24.52 13.18 -23.26
N VAL A 29 -24.34 13.53 -21.98
CA VAL A 29 -24.72 12.67 -20.87
C VAL A 29 -26.24 12.71 -20.76
N PRO A 30 -26.94 11.55 -20.74
CA PRO A 30 -28.40 11.54 -20.66
C PRO A 30 -28.87 12.21 -19.37
N ALA A 31 -29.86 13.09 -19.49
CA ALA A 31 -30.42 13.86 -18.39
C ALA A 31 -31.86 13.40 -18.10
N MET A 32 -32.15 13.10 -16.84
CA MET A 32 -33.52 12.97 -16.35
C MET A 32 -33.93 14.28 -15.67
N VAL A 33 -34.94 14.96 -16.19
CA VAL A 33 -35.48 16.22 -15.67
C VAL A 33 -36.78 15.94 -14.96
N LEU A 34 -36.87 16.34 -13.68
CA LEU A 34 -38.14 16.35 -12.95
C LEU A 34 -38.65 17.78 -12.82
N LEU A 35 -39.80 18.08 -13.42
CA LEU A 35 -40.52 19.33 -13.18
C LEU A 35 -41.59 19.14 -12.10
N VAL A 36 -41.58 20.02 -11.10
CA VAL A 36 -42.59 20.10 -10.04
C VAL A 36 -43.26 21.46 -10.14
N ASP A 37 -44.50 21.48 -10.61
CA ASP A 37 -45.25 22.71 -10.93
C ASP A 37 -46.74 22.38 -10.95
N ASP A 38 -47.61 23.21 -10.37
CA ASP A 38 -49.06 22.93 -10.38
C ASP A 38 -49.75 23.34 -11.70
N GLN A 39 -49.05 24.11 -12.56
CA GLN A 39 -49.60 24.65 -13.79
C GLN A 39 -49.22 23.77 -15.00
N THR A 40 -50.19 23.05 -15.53
CA THR A 40 -50.04 22.20 -16.73
C THR A 40 -49.49 22.95 -17.95
N ILE A 41 -49.76 24.26 -18.07
CA ILE A 41 -49.24 25.08 -19.17
C ILE A 41 -47.71 25.23 -19.13
N VAL A 42 -47.13 25.31 -17.92
CA VAL A 42 -45.67 25.38 -17.74
C VAL A 42 -45.05 24.03 -18.10
N ALA A 43 -45.68 22.93 -17.67
CA ALA A 43 -45.24 21.58 -18.01
C ALA A 43 -45.24 21.33 -19.52
N GLU A 44 -46.26 21.79 -20.23
CA GLU A 44 -46.34 21.63 -21.69
C GLU A 44 -45.31 22.53 -22.41
N ALA A 45 -45.06 23.73 -21.92
CA ALA A 45 -44.02 24.61 -22.46
C ALA A 45 -42.62 24.01 -22.28
N VAL A 46 -42.30 23.50 -21.09
CA VAL A 46 -41.03 22.81 -20.82
C VAL A 46 -40.91 21.54 -21.67
N ARG A 47 -41.96 20.71 -21.74
CA ARG A 47 -41.98 19.50 -22.58
C ARG A 47 -41.66 19.83 -24.04
N ARG A 48 -42.27 20.88 -24.60
CA ARG A 48 -41.99 21.33 -25.98
C ARG A 48 -40.58 21.87 -26.17
N ALA A 49 -40.03 22.54 -25.17
CA ALA A 49 -38.65 23.03 -25.23
C ALA A 49 -37.63 21.87 -25.30
N LEU A 50 -37.95 20.74 -24.67
CA LEU A 50 -37.09 19.56 -24.58
C LEU A 50 -37.32 18.51 -25.67
N VAL A 51 -38.41 18.61 -26.46
CA VAL A 51 -38.88 17.52 -27.34
C VAL A 51 -37.88 17.09 -28.42
N ASP A 52 -37.05 18.00 -28.94
CA ASP A 52 -36.07 17.67 -29.98
C ASP A 52 -34.74 17.14 -29.42
N ASP A 53 -34.60 17.05 -28.09
CA ASP A 53 -33.37 16.59 -27.44
C ASP A 53 -33.56 15.16 -26.91
N GLU A 54 -33.20 14.17 -27.73
CA GLU A 54 -33.32 12.75 -27.40
C GLU A 54 -32.46 12.32 -26.19
N SER A 55 -31.53 13.17 -25.74
CA SER A 55 -30.71 12.91 -24.55
C SER A 55 -31.38 13.32 -23.23
N ILE A 56 -32.55 13.98 -23.30
CA ILE A 56 -33.24 14.51 -22.12
C ILE A 56 -34.59 13.81 -21.93
N ASP A 57 -34.67 12.97 -20.89
CA ASP A 57 -35.92 12.44 -20.39
C ASP A 57 -36.62 13.46 -19.49
N PHE A 58 -37.96 13.55 -19.61
CA PHE A 58 -38.76 14.53 -18.89
C PHE A 58 -39.89 13.87 -18.08
N HIS A 59 -39.93 14.15 -16.79
CA HIS A 59 -40.99 13.74 -15.87
C HIS A 59 -41.67 14.98 -15.27
N TYR A 60 -43.00 14.94 -15.15
CA TYR A 60 -43.82 16.02 -14.62
C TYR A 60 -44.58 15.58 -13.38
N CYS A 61 -44.48 16.34 -12.30
CA CYS A 61 -45.20 16.16 -11.05
C CYS A 61 -46.07 17.39 -10.76
N PRO A 62 -47.41 17.29 -10.87
CA PRO A 62 -48.32 18.42 -10.64
C PRO A 62 -48.56 18.76 -9.16
N ARG A 63 -48.13 17.88 -8.24
CA ARG A 63 -48.56 17.90 -6.84
C ARG A 63 -47.37 17.98 -5.90
N SER A 64 -47.39 18.96 -5.00
CA SER A 64 -46.28 19.21 -4.06
C SER A 64 -46.09 18.11 -3.02
N ASP A 65 -47.15 17.38 -2.65
CA ASP A 65 -47.11 16.27 -1.69
C ASP A 65 -46.48 14.98 -2.25
N GLU A 66 -46.49 14.80 -3.57
CA GLU A 66 -45.89 13.64 -4.26
C GLU A 66 -44.43 13.90 -4.68
N ALA A 67 -44.02 15.17 -4.75
CA ALA A 67 -42.77 15.61 -5.35
C ALA A 67 -41.50 14.94 -4.81
N MET A 68 -41.43 14.64 -3.51
CA MET A 68 -40.30 13.92 -2.92
C MET A 68 -40.27 12.45 -3.33
N ALA A 69 -41.43 11.78 -3.33
CA ALA A 69 -41.54 10.38 -3.70
C ALA A 69 -41.17 10.20 -5.18
N THR A 70 -41.71 11.07 -6.05
CA THR A 70 -41.37 11.09 -7.48
C THR A 70 -39.87 11.33 -7.70
N ALA A 71 -39.22 12.24 -6.95
CA ALA A 71 -37.78 12.47 -7.07
C ALA A 71 -36.94 11.24 -6.68
N ILE A 72 -37.33 10.51 -5.63
CA ILE A 72 -36.64 9.27 -5.24
C ILE A 72 -36.79 8.19 -6.31
N GLU A 73 -38.01 8.03 -6.85
CA GLU A 73 -38.33 6.99 -7.83
C GLU A 73 -37.64 7.25 -9.18
N THR A 74 -37.78 8.48 -9.69
CA THR A 74 -37.26 8.87 -11.01
C THR A 74 -35.76 9.12 -11.04
N ARG A 75 -35.13 9.37 -9.88
CA ARG A 75 -33.71 9.70 -9.73
C ARG A 75 -33.24 10.77 -10.73
N PRO A 76 -33.84 11.97 -10.69
CA PRO A 76 -33.54 13.00 -11.66
C PRO A 76 -32.10 13.47 -11.54
N THR A 77 -31.55 13.88 -12.68
CA THR A 77 -30.25 14.56 -12.78
C THR A 77 -30.36 16.05 -12.53
N VAL A 78 -31.56 16.62 -12.63
CA VAL A 78 -31.89 18.00 -12.26
C VAL A 78 -33.38 18.10 -11.94
N ILE A 79 -33.74 18.91 -10.95
CA ILE A 79 -35.12 19.21 -10.58
C ILE A 79 -35.42 20.66 -10.95
N LEU A 80 -36.53 20.89 -11.66
CA LEU A 80 -37.13 22.19 -11.89
C LEU A 80 -38.26 22.37 -10.87
N GLN A 81 -38.10 23.27 -9.91
CA GLN A 81 -39.04 23.42 -8.79
C GLN A 81 -39.75 24.77 -8.85
N ASP A 82 -41.07 24.77 -8.97
CA ASP A 82 -41.87 25.98 -8.78
C ASP A 82 -41.82 26.47 -7.32
N LEU A 83 -41.81 27.79 -7.13
CA LEU A 83 -41.89 28.40 -5.81
C LEU A 83 -43.31 28.48 -5.27
N VAL A 84 -44.29 28.75 -6.12
CA VAL A 84 -45.65 29.07 -5.69
C VAL A 84 -46.58 27.93 -6.08
N MET A 85 -46.78 27.00 -5.15
CA MET A 85 -47.67 25.86 -5.34
C MET A 85 -48.75 25.79 -4.24
N PRO A 86 -49.94 25.25 -4.53
CA PRO A 86 -50.91 24.91 -3.51
C PRO A 86 -50.35 23.92 -2.49
N GLY A 87 -50.65 24.17 -1.21
CA GLY A 87 -50.23 23.30 -0.11
C GLY A 87 -48.84 23.65 0.40
N ILE A 88 -47.82 22.90 -0.04
CA ILE A 88 -46.43 23.07 0.41
C ILE A 88 -45.74 24.12 -0.46
N ASP A 89 -45.16 25.11 0.20
CA ASP A 89 -44.32 26.14 -0.41
C ASP A 89 -43.06 25.54 -1.07
N GLY A 90 -42.71 26.02 -2.27
CA GLY A 90 -41.62 25.47 -3.06
C GLY A 90 -40.25 25.55 -2.38
N LEU A 91 -39.98 26.61 -1.61
CA LEU A 91 -38.74 26.69 -0.82
C LEU A 91 -38.68 25.63 0.28
N SER A 92 -39.82 25.23 0.82
CA SER A 92 -39.90 24.14 1.79
C SER A 92 -39.57 22.79 1.15
N LEU A 93 -39.97 22.56 -0.11
CA LEU A 93 -39.56 21.40 -0.89
C LEU A 93 -38.06 21.39 -1.21
N VAL A 94 -37.47 22.54 -1.58
CA VAL A 94 -36.01 22.66 -1.78
C VAL A 94 -35.24 22.20 -0.53
N LYS A 95 -35.65 22.67 0.64
CA LYS A 95 -35.06 22.25 1.92
C LYS A 95 -35.26 20.75 2.18
N ALA A 96 -36.43 20.22 1.86
CA ALA A 96 -36.71 18.79 2.00
C ALA A 96 -35.79 17.93 1.11
N TYR A 97 -35.57 18.33 -0.15
CA TYR A 97 -34.62 17.67 -1.05
C TYR A 97 -33.20 17.66 -0.47
N ARG A 98 -32.74 18.81 0.04
CA ARG A 98 -31.40 18.92 0.66
C ARG A 98 -31.25 18.09 1.94
N ALA A 99 -32.32 17.90 2.69
CA ALA A 99 -32.30 17.06 3.90
C ALA A 99 -32.21 15.55 3.56
N ASN A 100 -32.76 15.12 2.43
CA ASN A 100 -32.87 13.71 2.07
C ASN A 100 -31.60 13.18 1.38
N PRO A 101 -30.94 12.11 1.89
CA PRO A 101 -29.78 11.49 1.25
C PRO A 101 -29.94 11.12 -0.22
N ALA A 102 -31.14 10.75 -0.66
CA ALA A 102 -31.39 10.32 -2.03
C ALA A 102 -31.41 11.46 -3.05
N THR A 103 -31.67 12.70 -2.59
CA THR A 103 -31.88 13.86 -3.48
C THR A 103 -31.01 15.07 -3.11
N ARG A 104 -30.28 15.01 -1.99
CA ARG A 104 -29.50 16.15 -1.47
C ARG A 104 -28.51 16.75 -2.45
N ASP A 105 -27.92 15.91 -3.31
CA ASP A 105 -26.89 16.32 -4.26
C ASP A 105 -27.47 16.63 -5.65
N VAL A 106 -28.76 16.33 -5.88
CA VAL A 106 -29.43 16.62 -7.15
C VAL A 106 -29.56 18.13 -7.32
N PRO A 107 -29.07 18.72 -8.43
CA PRO A 107 -29.23 20.13 -8.71
C PRO A 107 -30.69 20.55 -8.78
N ILE A 108 -31.02 21.69 -8.18
CA ILE A 108 -32.38 22.24 -8.18
C ILE A 108 -32.34 23.62 -8.83
N ILE A 109 -33.07 23.77 -9.93
CA ILE A 109 -33.34 25.03 -10.60
C ILE A 109 -34.73 25.48 -10.17
N VAL A 110 -34.79 26.63 -9.52
CA VAL A 110 -36.06 27.18 -9.05
C VAL A 110 -36.72 27.99 -10.16
N LEU A 111 -38.02 27.79 -10.37
CA LEU A 111 -38.85 28.53 -11.33
C LEU A 111 -39.73 29.54 -10.59
N SER A 112 -39.78 30.79 -11.08
CA SER A 112 -40.60 31.86 -10.51
C SER A 112 -41.31 32.67 -11.58
N THR A 113 -42.41 33.34 -11.25
CA THR A 113 -43.16 34.18 -12.20
C THR A 113 -42.53 35.55 -12.45
N GLN A 114 -41.76 36.07 -11.50
CA GLN A 114 -41.10 37.39 -11.59
C GLN A 114 -39.66 37.33 -11.06
N GLU A 115 -38.80 38.23 -11.54
CA GLU A 115 -37.44 38.37 -11.02
C GLU A 115 -37.41 39.31 -9.81
N GLU A 116 -37.69 38.77 -8.63
CA GLU A 116 -37.58 39.50 -7.37
C GLU A 116 -36.28 39.17 -6.64
N PRO A 117 -35.41 40.16 -6.35
CA PRO A 117 -34.11 39.91 -5.71
C PRO A 117 -34.20 39.19 -4.36
N VAL A 118 -35.25 39.47 -3.57
CA VAL A 118 -35.47 38.88 -2.25
C VAL A 118 -35.78 37.39 -2.37
N ILE A 119 -36.66 37.01 -3.29
CA ILE A 119 -37.05 35.63 -3.54
C ILE A 119 -35.86 34.84 -4.10
N LYS A 120 -35.14 35.41 -5.06
CA LYS A 120 -33.93 34.82 -5.63
C LYS A 120 -32.89 34.52 -4.54
N SER A 121 -32.64 35.49 -3.65
CA SER A 121 -31.73 35.31 -2.52
C SER A 121 -32.18 34.19 -1.58
N ALA A 122 -33.48 34.14 -1.25
CA ALA A 122 -34.05 33.09 -0.41
C ALA A 122 -33.94 31.69 -1.04
N ALA A 123 -34.11 31.57 -2.36
CA ALA A 123 -33.97 30.31 -3.10
C ALA A 123 -32.55 29.74 -3.00
N PHE A 124 -31.52 30.56 -3.25
CA PHE A 124 -30.13 30.13 -3.09
C PHE A 124 -29.81 29.78 -1.64
N ALA A 125 -30.28 30.56 -0.67
CA ALA A 125 -30.10 30.28 0.76
C ALA A 125 -30.78 28.96 1.20
N ALA A 126 -31.88 28.58 0.56
CA ALA A 126 -32.55 27.29 0.78
C ALA A 126 -31.82 26.10 0.14
N GLY A 127 -30.85 26.36 -0.75
CA GLY A 127 -30.03 25.34 -1.42
C GLY A 127 -30.33 25.13 -2.89
N ALA A 128 -31.07 26.03 -3.55
CA ALA A 128 -31.18 26.03 -5.00
C ALA A 128 -29.81 26.27 -5.66
N ASN A 129 -29.58 25.62 -6.81
CA ASN A 129 -28.36 25.80 -7.60
C ASN A 129 -28.52 26.91 -8.63
N ASP A 130 -29.76 27.22 -9.01
CA ASP A 130 -30.07 28.19 -10.04
C ASP A 130 -31.51 28.72 -9.92
N TYR A 131 -31.78 29.78 -10.66
CA TYR A 131 -33.07 30.48 -10.66
C TYR A 131 -33.44 30.90 -12.08
N LEU A 132 -34.67 30.60 -12.50
CA LEU A 132 -35.23 30.94 -13.80
C LEU A 132 -36.62 31.59 -13.67
N VAL A 133 -36.89 32.56 -14.54
CA VAL A 133 -38.22 33.18 -14.67
C VAL A 133 -39.06 32.37 -15.68
N LYS A 134 -40.33 32.13 -15.34
CA LYS A 134 -41.30 31.43 -16.19
C LYS A 134 -41.88 32.37 -17.26
N LEU A 135 -41.97 32.00 -18.53
CA LEU A 135 -41.43 30.81 -19.19
C LEU A 135 -40.06 31.13 -19.80
N PRO A 136 -39.00 30.36 -19.50
CA PRO A 136 -37.66 30.65 -20.03
C PRO A 136 -37.56 30.33 -21.53
N ASP A 137 -36.62 30.98 -22.20
CA ASP A 137 -36.27 30.64 -23.58
C ASP A 137 -35.72 29.20 -23.66
N ARG A 138 -36.03 28.51 -24.76
CA ARG A 138 -35.61 27.12 -24.97
C ARG A 138 -34.10 26.95 -24.88
N ILE A 139 -33.33 27.86 -25.49
CA ILE A 139 -31.87 27.78 -25.53
C ILE A 139 -31.32 27.89 -24.11
N GLU A 140 -31.85 28.83 -23.32
CA GLU A 140 -31.43 29.02 -21.94
C GLU A 140 -31.78 27.82 -21.05
N LEU A 141 -33.01 27.32 -21.15
CA LEU A 141 -33.50 26.20 -20.34
C LEU A 141 -32.68 24.93 -20.59
N VAL A 142 -32.48 24.56 -21.87
CA VAL A 142 -31.71 23.36 -22.25
C VAL A 142 -30.26 23.51 -21.81
N ALA A 143 -29.65 24.69 -21.98
CA ALA A 143 -28.26 24.91 -21.56
C ALA A 143 -28.08 24.72 -20.04
N ARG A 144 -28.99 25.24 -19.22
CA ARG A 144 -28.93 25.09 -17.75
C ARG A 144 -29.19 23.65 -17.31
N ILE A 145 -30.17 22.97 -17.90
CA ILE A 145 -30.43 21.55 -17.65
C ILE A 145 -29.18 20.73 -17.93
N ARG A 146 -28.61 20.85 -19.14
CA ARG A 146 -27.41 20.09 -19.53
C ARG A 146 -26.22 20.38 -18.62
N TYR A 147 -25.99 21.64 -18.27
CA TYR A 147 -24.90 22.03 -17.37
C TYR A 147 -25.04 21.36 -16.00
N HIS A 148 -26.21 21.49 -15.36
CA HIS A 148 -26.44 20.94 -14.02
C HIS A 148 -26.46 19.42 -14.03
N SER A 149 -27.16 18.79 -14.98
CA SER A 149 -27.18 17.32 -15.14
C SER A 149 -25.77 16.76 -15.33
N ARG A 150 -24.95 17.38 -16.20
CA ARG A 150 -23.56 16.95 -16.42
C ARG A 150 -22.71 17.11 -15.16
N SER A 151 -22.86 18.21 -14.43
CA SER A 151 -22.14 18.43 -13.18
C SER A 151 -22.49 17.36 -12.14
N TYR A 152 -23.76 17.01 -12.01
CA TYR A 152 -24.22 15.97 -11.09
C TYR A 152 -23.71 14.58 -11.48
N MET A 153 -23.78 14.23 -12.77
CA MET A 153 -23.27 12.94 -13.25
C MET A 153 -21.75 12.82 -13.06
N ASN A 154 -21.01 13.89 -13.31
CA ASN A 154 -19.57 13.92 -13.03
C ASN A 154 -19.27 13.74 -11.54
N LEU A 155 -20.08 14.32 -10.65
CA LEU A 155 -19.95 14.13 -9.20
C LEU A 155 -20.14 12.66 -8.82
N LEU A 156 -21.20 12.01 -9.32
CA LEU A 156 -21.47 10.59 -9.06
C LEU A 156 -20.35 9.69 -9.57
N GLN A 157 -19.90 9.90 -10.81
CA GLN A 157 -18.80 9.13 -11.41
C GLN A 157 -17.50 9.30 -10.64
N ARG A 158 -17.20 10.52 -10.19
CA ARG A 158 -16.02 10.82 -9.39
C ARG A 158 -16.08 10.07 -8.06
N ASP A 159 -17.20 10.10 -7.37
CA ASP A 159 -17.35 9.45 -6.06
C ASP A 159 -17.27 7.93 -6.17
N GLU A 160 -17.84 7.34 -7.22
CA GLU A 160 -17.69 5.91 -7.53
C GLU A 160 -16.23 5.54 -7.81
N ALA A 161 -15.55 6.33 -8.66
CA ALA A 161 -14.14 6.12 -8.98
C ALA A 161 -13.25 6.21 -7.73
N TYR A 162 -13.50 7.17 -6.82
CA TYR A 162 -12.77 7.27 -5.57
C TYR A 162 -12.97 6.05 -4.66
N ARG A 163 -14.20 5.52 -4.57
CA ARG A 163 -14.48 4.31 -3.78
C ARG A 163 -13.75 3.10 -4.37
N ALA A 164 -13.83 2.90 -5.69
CA ALA A 164 -13.13 1.81 -6.37
C ALA A 164 -11.61 1.90 -6.19
N LEU A 165 -11.04 3.10 -6.32
CA LEU A 165 -9.61 3.34 -6.13
C LEU A 165 -9.16 2.98 -4.71
N ARG A 166 -9.89 3.41 -3.68
CA ARG A 166 -9.56 3.08 -2.28
C ARG A 166 -9.57 1.58 -2.03
N GLN A 167 -10.58 0.87 -2.53
CA GLN A 167 -10.65 -0.59 -2.39
C GLN A 167 -9.47 -1.28 -3.05
N SER A 168 -9.13 -0.88 -4.28
CA SER A 168 -7.97 -1.43 -5.00
C SER A 168 -6.65 -1.16 -4.28
N GLN A 169 -6.45 0.05 -3.74
CA GLN A 169 -5.25 0.40 -2.97
C GLN A 169 -5.11 -0.46 -1.71
N GLN A 170 -6.21 -0.71 -1.00
CA GLN A 170 -6.20 -1.56 0.18
C GLN A 170 -5.83 -3.01 -0.17
N GLN A 171 -6.45 -3.57 -1.20
CA GLN A 171 -6.14 -4.93 -1.68
C GLN A 171 -4.67 -5.06 -2.10
N LEU A 172 -4.14 -4.06 -2.79
CA LEU A 172 -2.75 -4.04 -3.21
C LEU A 172 -1.79 -4.01 -2.01
N LEU A 173 -2.12 -3.22 -0.97
CA LEU A 173 -1.32 -3.16 0.25
C LEU A 173 -1.31 -4.52 0.98
N GLU A 174 -2.48 -5.12 1.17
CA GLU A 174 -2.61 -6.44 1.82
C GLU A 174 -1.83 -7.52 1.05
N ALA A 175 -1.98 -7.55 -0.28
CA ALA A 175 -1.24 -8.48 -1.13
C ALA A 175 0.29 -8.26 -1.07
N ASN A 176 0.74 -6.99 -1.00
CA ASN A 176 2.18 -6.69 -0.90
C ASN A 176 2.76 -7.12 0.46
N LEU A 177 2.03 -6.89 1.55
CA LEU A 177 2.43 -7.31 2.89
C LEU A 177 2.52 -8.85 2.97
N GLU A 178 1.53 -9.55 2.42
CA GLU A 178 1.55 -11.02 2.41
C GLU A 178 2.66 -11.56 1.53
N LEU A 179 2.89 -10.96 0.35
CA LEU A 179 4.01 -11.35 -0.51
C LEU A 179 5.35 -11.17 0.22
N ARG A 180 5.58 -10.02 0.86
CA ARG A 180 6.79 -9.77 1.67
C ARG A 180 6.97 -10.80 2.77
N ARG A 181 5.89 -11.15 3.48
CA ARG A 181 5.93 -12.16 4.54
C ARG A 181 6.32 -13.53 3.98
N LEU A 182 5.69 -13.95 2.87
CA LEU A 182 5.97 -15.24 2.21
C LEU A 182 7.36 -15.32 1.60
N THR A 183 7.88 -14.22 1.04
CA THR A 183 9.17 -14.22 0.36
C THR A 183 10.34 -14.05 1.32
N HIS A 184 10.19 -13.22 2.37
CA HIS A 184 11.32 -12.79 3.20
C HIS A 184 11.33 -13.31 4.63
N SER A 185 10.24 -13.87 5.15
CA SER A 185 10.18 -14.35 6.54
C SER A 185 10.26 -15.88 6.64
N ASP A 186 10.78 -16.38 7.76
CA ASP A 186 10.72 -17.79 8.17
C ASP A 186 9.37 -18.08 8.83
N GLY A 187 8.69 -19.14 8.37
CA GLY A 187 7.33 -19.46 8.79
C GLY A 187 7.17 -19.90 10.25
N LEU A 188 8.25 -20.34 10.92
CA LEU A 188 8.19 -20.79 12.31
C LEU A 188 8.50 -19.65 13.28
N THR A 189 9.56 -18.88 13.00
CA THR A 189 10.17 -17.94 13.93
C THR A 189 9.78 -16.50 13.67
N GLY A 190 9.29 -16.16 12.48
CA GLY A 190 8.96 -14.79 12.08
C GLY A 190 10.17 -13.92 11.72
N LEU A 191 11.39 -14.36 12.01
CA LEU A 191 12.62 -13.70 11.54
C LEU A 191 12.72 -13.76 10.01
N SER A 192 13.70 -13.05 9.45
CA SER A 192 14.01 -13.23 8.04
C SER A 192 14.41 -14.67 7.71
N ASN A 193 14.04 -15.14 6.53
CA ASN A 193 14.50 -16.44 6.04
C ASN A 193 15.90 -16.32 5.41
N ARG A 194 16.54 -17.47 5.21
CA ARG A 194 17.86 -17.56 4.60
C ARG A 194 17.97 -16.87 3.23
N ARG A 195 16.94 -16.96 2.39
CA ARG A 195 16.97 -16.32 1.06
C ARG A 195 17.11 -14.80 1.19
N TYR A 196 16.32 -14.20 2.07
CA TYR A 196 16.39 -12.77 2.30
C TYR A 196 17.68 -12.34 3.01
N LEU A 197 18.20 -13.18 3.92
CA LEU A 197 19.52 -12.98 4.51
C LEU A 197 20.61 -12.88 3.43
N ASP A 198 20.64 -13.81 2.47
CA ASP A 198 21.63 -13.83 1.40
C ASP A 198 21.54 -12.57 0.53
N GLU A 199 20.32 -12.17 0.16
CA GLU A 199 20.06 -10.94 -0.61
C GLU A 199 20.50 -9.68 0.14
N TYR A 200 20.14 -9.58 1.43
CA TYR A 200 20.48 -8.46 2.29
C TYR A 200 22.00 -8.37 2.50
N LEU A 201 22.65 -9.48 2.82
CA LEU A 201 24.10 -9.54 3.00
C LEU A 201 24.84 -9.11 1.74
N ALA A 202 24.38 -9.54 0.55
CA ALA A 202 24.98 -9.13 -0.72
C ALA A 202 24.76 -7.64 -1.05
N ALA A 203 23.63 -7.06 -0.61
CA ALA A 203 23.38 -5.63 -0.74
C ALA A 203 24.28 -4.81 0.19
N GLU A 204 24.35 -5.20 1.47
CA GLU A 204 25.18 -4.54 2.48
C GLU A 204 26.66 -4.67 2.19
N TRP A 205 27.12 -5.82 1.68
CA TRP A 205 28.50 -6.01 1.23
C TRP A 205 28.92 -4.94 0.22
N ARG A 206 28.08 -4.69 -0.80
CA ARG A 206 28.35 -3.68 -1.82
C ARG A 206 28.33 -2.26 -1.25
N ARG A 207 27.38 -1.96 -0.36
CA ARG A 207 27.26 -0.65 0.27
C ARG A 207 28.48 -0.34 1.15
N VAL A 208 28.79 -1.25 2.07
CA VAL A 208 29.90 -1.09 3.02
C VAL A 208 31.26 -1.10 2.32
N ALA A 209 31.42 -1.82 1.21
CA ALA A 209 32.63 -1.76 0.37
C ALA A 209 32.89 -0.35 -0.18
N GLN A 210 31.85 0.37 -0.61
CA GLN A 210 31.97 1.74 -1.12
C GLN A 210 32.37 2.71 0.00
N GLU A 211 31.84 2.49 1.20
CA GLU A 211 32.09 3.30 2.39
C GLU A 211 33.43 2.96 3.09
N ARG A 212 34.07 1.86 2.68
CA ARG A 212 35.24 1.25 3.37
C ARG A 212 34.97 0.99 4.86
N GLY A 213 33.73 0.63 5.17
CA GLY A 213 33.30 0.33 6.54
C GLY A 213 33.55 -1.13 6.93
N GLU A 214 33.25 -1.45 8.18
CA GLU A 214 33.30 -2.81 8.72
C GLU A 214 31.92 -3.47 8.59
N LEU A 215 31.89 -4.73 8.15
CA LEU A 215 30.68 -5.56 8.10
C LEU A 215 30.89 -6.77 9.01
N SER A 216 30.00 -6.92 9.99
CA SER A 216 30.05 -8.03 10.94
C SER A 216 28.91 -9.02 10.73
N LEU A 217 29.17 -10.29 11.01
CA LEU A 217 28.21 -11.38 10.98
C LEU A 217 28.33 -12.20 12.26
N LEU A 218 27.20 -12.53 12.89
CA LEU A 218 27.11 -13.57 13.91
C LEU A 218 26.37 -14.78 13.35
N MET A 219 26.93 -15.96 13.53
CA MET A 219 26.29 -17.26 13.38
C MET A 219 25.98 -17.81 14.77
N ILE A 220 24.74 -18.22 14.99
CA ILE A 220 24.19 -18.59 16.29
C ILE A 220 23.56 -19.97 16.18
N ASP A 221 23.83 -20.84 17.14
CA ASP A 221 23.27 -22.18 17.18
C ASP A 221 22.79 -22.54 18.58
N VAL A 222 21.64 -23.21 18.66
CA VAL A 222 21.07 -23.67 19.93
C VAL A 222 21.78 -24.93 20.42
N ASP A 223 22.44 -24.80 21.57
CA ASP A 223 23.25 -25.87 22.14
C ASP A 223 22.39 -27.10 22.49
N ASN A 224 22.84 -28.28 22.05
CA ASN A 224 22.20 -29.57 22.35
C ASN A 224 20.73 -29.64 21.89
N PHE A 225 20.34 -28.93 20.83
CA PHE A 225 18.95 -28.87 20.37
C PHE A 225 18.38 -30.21 19.89
N LYS A 226 19.19 -31.03 19.19
CA LYS A 226 18.76 -32.40 18.84
C LYS A 226 18.37 -33.21 20.07
N LEU A 227 19.21 -33.18 21.11
CA LEU A 227 18.94 -33.87 22.38
C LEU A 227 17.71 -33.29 23.09
N TYR A 228 17.49 -31.99 22.98
CA TYR A 228 16.27 -31.34 23.48
C TYR A 228 15.02 -31.91 22.78
N ASN A 229 15.02 -31.97 21.46
CA ASN A 229 13.91 -32.54 20.68
C ASN A 229 13.66 -34.00 21.00
N ASP A 230 14.73 -34.80 21.14
CA ASP A 230 14.62 -36.22 21.48
C ASP A 230 14.01 -36.42 22.88
N THR A 231 14.18 -35.45 23.79
CA THR A 231 13.66 -35.50 25.17
C THR A 231 12.23 -34.95 25.29
N TYR A 232 11.97 -33.77 24.71
CA TYR A 232 10.76 -32.98 24.95
C TYR A 232 9.80 -32.93 23.75
N GLY A 233 10.19 -33.52 22.62
CA GLY A 233 9.43 -33.54 21.38
C GLY A 233 9.59 -32.27 20.54
N HIS A 234 9.35 -32.40 19.24
CA HIS A 234 9.53 -31.32 18.26
C HIS A 234 8.64 -30.09 18.51
N VAL A 235 7.42 -30.27 19.02
CA VAL A 235 6.53 -29.14 19.35
C VAL A 235 7.13 -28.25 20.45
N SER A 236 7.78 -28.86 21.44
CA SER A 236 8.50 -28.14 22.48
C SER A 236 9.75 -27.45 21.91
N GLY A 237 10.46 -28.10 21.00
CA GLY A 237 11.59 -27.52 20.27
C GLY A 237 11.20 -26.30 19.45
N ASP A 238 10.08 -26.37 18.73
CA ASP A 238 9.53 -25.25 17.97
C ASP A 238 9.23 -24.04 18.87
N SER A 239 8.71 -24.29 20.08
CA SER A 239 8.48 -23.24 21.08
C SER A 239 9.79 -22.62 21.57
N VAL A 240 10.85 -23.42 21.76
CA VAL A 240 12.20 -22.91 22.08
C VAL A 240 12.73 -22.04 20.96
N LEU A 241 12.66 -22.49 19.71
CA LEU A 241 13.15 -21.72 18.55
C LEU A 241 12.42 -20.39 18.41
N LYS A 242 11.11 -20.34 18.64
CA LYS A 242 10.33 -19.09 18.66
C LYS A 242 10.80 -18.13 19.74
N GLN A 243 11.05 -18.63 20.95
CA GLN A 243 11.49 -17.79 22.07
C GLN A 243 12.93 -17.28 21.91
N VAL A 244 13.82 -18.12 21.37
CA VAL A 244 15.18 -17.73 21.01
C VAL A 244 15.14 -16.66 19.92
N ALA A 245 14.39 -16.87 18.85
CA ALA A 245 14.23 -15.92 17.76
C ALA A 245 13.71 -14.54 18.22
N ALA A 246 12.62 -14.52 18.99
CA ALA A 246 12.07 -13.29 19.55
C ALA A 246 13.04 -12.58 20.52
N THR A 247 13.95 -13.33 21.13
CA THR A 247 14.97 -12.77 22.04
C THR A 247 16.15 -12.19 21.26
N ILE A 248 16.57 -12.83 20.17
CA ILE A 248 17.54 -12.27 19.23
C ILE A 248 17.01 -10.93 18.71
N GLU A 249 15.81 -10.91 18.11
CA GLU A 249 15.21 -9.70 17.52
C GLU A 249 15.12 -8.52 18.51
N ARG A 250 14.69 -8.79 19.75
CA ARG A 250 14.62 -7.78 20.81
C ARG A 250 15.98 -7.19 21.19
N CYS A 251 17.07 -7.96 21.03
CA CYS A 251 18.41 -7.49 21.32
C CYS A 251 18.95 -6.52 20.27
N LEU A 252 18.50 -6.62 19.01
CA LEU A 252 18.91 -5.74 17.90
C LEU A 252 18.28 -4.35 18.05
N GLY A 253 17.00 -4.25 18.40
CA GLY A 253 16.32 -2.96 18.55
C GLY A 253 15.98 -2.31 17.20
N GLN A 254 16.23 -1.01 17.04
CA GLN A 254 15.98 -0.25 15.79
C GLN A 254 17.28 0.02 14.98
N SER A 255 18.32 -0.79 15.18
CA SER A 255 19.51 -0.71 14.35
C SER A 255 19.20 -1.21 12.93
N GLY A 256 19.99 -0.80 11.95
CA GLY A 256 19.93 -1.37 10.59
C GLY A 256 20.44 -2.81 10.53
N ASP A 257 20.40 -3.57 11.63
CA ASP A 257 20.86 -4.96 11.71
C ASP A 257 19.74 -5.91 11.25
N LEU A 258 20.11 -7.06 10.69
CA LEU A 258 19.17 -8.08 10.25
C LEU A 258 19.37 -9.38 11.02
N ALA A 259 18.31 -9.87 11.68
CA ALA A 259 18.26 -11.22 12.23
C ALA A 259 17.49 -12.17 11.30
N ALA A 260 18.06 -13.35 11.05
CA ALA A 260 17.46 -14.36 10.19
C ALA A 260 17.59 -15.76 10.80
N ARG A 261 16.65 -16.65 10.46
CA ARG A 261 16.83 -18.09 10.67
C ARG A 261 17.59 -18.67 9.48
N PHE A 262 18.79 -19.17 9.73
CA PHE A 262 19.67 -19.72 8.72
C PHE A 262 19.21 -21.13 8.28
N GLY A 263 18.74 -21.94 9.23
CA GLY A 263 18.16 -23.25 8.98
C GLY A 263 18.11 -24.10 10.24
N GLY A 264 17.10 -24.95 10.42
CA GLY A 264 17.00 -25.80 11.63
C GLY A 264 17.03 -24.97 12.92
N GLU A 265 18.05 -25.20 13.75
CA GLU A 265 18.36 -24.50 14.99
C GLU A 265 19.36 -23.34 14.85
N GLU A 266 19.76 -23.01 13.63
CA GLU A 266 20.76 -21.99 13.32
C GLU A 266 20.11 -20.64 12.97
N PHE A 267 20.68 -19.57 13.51
CA PHE A 267 20.31 -18.18 13.28
C PHE A 267 21.53 -17.38 12.85
N ALA A 268 21.29 -16.27 12.15
CA ALA A 268 22.31 -15.35 11.71
C ALA A 268 21.93 -13.91 12.03
N VAL A 269 22.92 -13.07 12.36
CA VAL A 269 22.74 -11.62 12.55
C VAL A 269 23.77 -10.87 11.71
N VAL A 270 23.31 -10.07 10.75
CA VAL A 270 24.15 -9.18 9.93
C VAL A 270 24.14 -7.80 10.57
N MET A 271 25.31 -7.24 10.84
CA MET A 271 25.46 -5.90 11.40
C MET A 271 26.36 -5.04 10.51
N PRO A 272 25.78 -4.14 9.70
CA PRO A 272 26.53 -3.18 8.91
C PRO A 272 27.26 -2.17 9.81
N SER A 273 28.41 -1.67 9.36
CA SER A 273 29.20 -0.63 10.07
C SER A 273 29.52 -0.97 11.53
N THR A 274 29.75 -2.25 11.81
CA THR A 274 29.92 -2.77 13.17
C THR A 274 31.30 -3.39 13.34
N SER A 275 32.02 -2.94 14.37
CA SER A 275 33.37 -3.40 14.69
C SER A 275 33.37 -4.77 15.38
N PRO A 276 34.52 -5.48 15.40
CA PRO A 276 34.60 -6.79 16.06
C PRO A 276 34.26 -6.73 17.56
N GLY A 277 34.63 -5.61 18.22
CA GLY A 277 34.31 -5.39 19.63
C GLY A 277 32.81 -5.21 19.86
N ALA A 278 32.15 -4.42 19.02
CA ALA A 278 30.70 -4.23 19.08
C ALA A 278 29.93 -5.52 18.74
N ALA A 279 30.37 -6.28 17.73
CA ALA A 279 29.82 -7.58 17.39
C ALA A 279 29.92 -8.57 18.57
N ARG A 280 31.06 -8.59 19.28
CA ARG A 280 31.24 -9.41 20.49
C ARG A 280 30.28 -9.00 21.61
N LEU A 281 30.11 -7.70 21.84
CA LEU A 281 29.18 -7.19 22.85
C LEU A 281 27.72 -7.56 22.54
N LEU A 282 27.31 -7.44 21.27
CA LEU A 282 25.96 -7.86 20.85
C LEU A 282 25.79 -9.37 21.00
N GLY A 283 26.79 -10.16 20.59
CA GLY A 283 26.80 -11.61 20.80
C GLY A 283 26.61 -11.97 22.27
N GLU A 284 27.37 -11.36 23.18
CA GLU A 284 27.25 -11.65 24.62
C GLU A 284 25.90 -11.20 25.19
N LYS A 285 25.37 -10.07 24.71
CA LYS A 285 24.02 -9.61 25.07
C LYS A 285 22.97 -10.64 24.67
N ILE A 286 23.01 -11.16 23.43
CA ILE A 286 22.08 -12.17 22.94
C ILE A 286 22.22 -13.46 23.76
N ARG A 287 23.46 -13.93 23.98
CA ARG A 287 23.75 -15.15 24.74
C ARG A 287 23.18 -15.10 26.15
N LEU A 288 23.48 -14.02 26.90
CA LEU A 288 22.97 -13.81 28.24
C LEU A 288 21.45 -13.67 28.28
N ALA A 289 20.85 -13.01 27.28
CA ALA A 289 19.40 -12.85 27.20
C ALA A 289 18.68 -14.18 26.97
N VAL A 290 19.23 -15.08 26.15
CA VAL A 290 18.67 -16.42 25.93
C VAL A 290 18.81 -17.29 27.17
N GLU A 291 19.99 -17.28 27.83
CA GLU A 291 20.20 -18.00 29.08
C GLU A 291 19.24 -17.52 30.19
N ALA A 292 18.93 -16.22 30.22
CA ALA A 292 17.99 -15.62 31.15
C ALA A 292 16.52 -16.05 30.94
N LEU A 293 16.17 -16.64 29.79
CA LEU A 293 14.83 -17.23 29.58
C LEU A 293 14.58 -18.44 30.48
N ARG A 294 15.65 -19.08 30.98
CA ARG A 294 15.59 -20.26 31.87
C ARG A 294 14.68 -21.38 31.34
N LEU A 295 14.73 -21.62 30.03
CA LEU A 295 14.02 -22.73 29.38
C LEU A 295 14.68 -24.04 29.81
N GLU A 296 13.95 -24.92 30.50
CA GLU A 296 14.54 -26.13 31.09
C GLU A 296 15.07 -27.11 30.03
N HIS A 297 16.31 -27.54 30.17
CA HIS A 297 16.95 -28.59 29.40
C HIS A 297 17.74 -29.50 30.35
N ALA A 298 17.05 -30.49 30.93
CA ALA A 298 17.60 -31.33 32.01
C ALA A 298 18.78 -32.20 31.59
N HIS A 299 18.94 -32.46 30.29
CA HIS A 299 20.00 -33.30 29.73
C HIS A 299 21.05 -32.49 28.97
N SER A 300 21.08 -31.16 29.09
CA SER A 300 22.11 -30.36 28.42
C SER A 300 23.49 -30.58 29.01
N SER A 301 24.51 -30.57 28.15
CA SER A 301 25.92 -30.55 28.57
C SER A 301 26.37 -29.19 29.12
N THR A 302 25.56 -28.14 28.96
CA THR A 302 25.90 -26.76 29.34
C THR A 302 25.23 -26.28 30.62
N GLY A 303 24.37 -27.09 31.24
CA GLY A 303 23.65 -26.74 32.47
C GLY A 303 22.20 -27.19 32.45
N ARG A 304 21.36 -26.57 33.29
CA ARG A 304 19.92 -26.90 33.42
C ARG A 304 19.04 -26.23 32.36
N TYR A 305 19.58 -25.29 31.58
CA TYR A 305 18.80 -24.45 30.69
C TYR A 305 19.30 -24.50 29.24
N VAL A 306 18.41 -24.16 28.30
CA VAL A 306 18.77 -23.92 26.90
C VAL A 306 19.78 -22.77 26.84
N THR A 307 20.81 -22.96 26.03
CA THR A 307 21.90 -22.00 25.81
C THR A 307 22.22 -21.95 24.32
N ILE A 308 23.01 -20.96 23.91
CA ILE A 308 23.42 -20.79 22.52
C ILE A 308 24.94 -20.60 22.43
N SER A 309 25.52 -21.14 21.37
CA SER A 309 26.89 -20.85 20.97
C SER A 309 26.87 -19.84 19.83
N ILE A 310 27.79 -18.88 19.84
CA ILE A 310 27.84 -17.81 18.85
C ILE A 310 29.25 -17.69 18.28
N GLY A 311 29.34 -17.73 16.95
CA GLY A 311 30.52 -17.39 16.18
C GLY A 311 30.36 -16.06 15.48
N GLY A 312 31.30 -15.14 15.66
CA GLY A 312 31.31 -13.85 14.98
C GLY A 312 32.53 -13.68 14.08
N ALA A 313 32.36 -12.95 13.00
CA ALA A 313 33.44 -12.47 12.17
C ALA A 313 33.15 -11.05 11.67
N THR A 314 34.22 -10.31 11.42
CA THR A 314 34.16 -8.96 10.86
C THR A 314 35.15 -8.84 9.71
N VAL A 315 34.72 -8.18 8.64
CA VAL A 315 35.55 -7.91 7.47
C VAL A 315 35.37 -6.46 7.03
N VAL A 316 36.38 -5.90 6.37
CA VAL A 316 36.23 -4.71 5.55
C VAL A 316 36.08 -5.20 4.11
N PRO A 317 34.86 -5.15 3.51
CA PRO A 317 34.64 -5.65 2.16
C PRO A 317 35.59 -5.01 1.13
N ALA A 318 36.20 -5.83 0.29
CA ALA A 318 37.10 -5.42 -0.77
C ALA A 318 36.76 -6.15 -2.09
N PRO A 319 37.12 -5.60 -3.27
CA PRO A 319 36.74 -6.18 -4.57
C PRO A 319 37.19 -7.62 -4.81
N ASP A 320 38.28 -8.03 -4.16
CA ASP A 320 38.93 -9.35 -4.27
C ASP A 320 38.52 -10.33 -3.16
N VAL A 321 37.71 -9.89 -2.20
CA VAL A 321 37.24 -10.71 -1.08
C VAL A 321 35.82 -11.21 -1.38
N PRO A 322 35.58 -12.52 -1.45
CA PRO A 322 34.23 -13.05 -1.67
C PRO A 322 33.39 -12.92 -0.40
N THR A 323 32.09 -12.64 -0.54
CA THR A 323 31.14 -12.57 0.59
C THR A 323 31.12 -13.85 1.43
N THR A 324 31.37 -15.01 0.82
CA THR A 324 31.44 -16.32 1.50
C THR A 324 32.52 -16.36 2.58
N SER A 325 33.60 -15.60 2.44
CA SER A 325 34.69 -15.56 3.42
C SER A 325 34.23 -15.12 4.81
N LEU A 326 33.25 -14.21 4.88
CA LEU A 326 32.68 -13.74 6.14
C LEU A 326 31.84 -14.82 6.82
N ILE A 327 31.02 -15.55 6.05
CA ILE A 327 30.21 -16.67 6.53
C ILE A 327 31.12 -17.78 7.05
N GLU A 328 32.12 -18.18 6.25
CA GLU A 328 33.07 -19.22 6.64
C GLU A 328 33.89 -18.84 7.89
N ALA A 329 34.23 -17.56 8.06
CA ALA A 329 34.89 -17.07 9.27
C ALA A 329 33.98 -17.15 10.50
N ALA A 330 32.72 -16.73 10.37
CA ALA A 330 31.75 -16.82 11.46
C ALA A 330 31.47 -18.29 11.85
N ASP A 331 31.37 -19.20 10.87
CA ASP A 331 31.21 -20.64 11.11
C ASP A 331 32.41 -21.26 11.83
N ARG A 332 33.65 -20.89 11.44
CA ARG A 332 34.85 -21.32 12.17
C ARG A 332 34.86 -20.83 13.62
N ALA A 333 34.42 -19.60 13.84
CA ALA A 333 34.28 -19.06 15.18
C ALA A 333 33.20 -19.81 15.98
N LEU A 334 32.06 -20.14 15.36
CA LEU A 334 30.98 -20.90 15.99
C LEU A 334 31.44 -22.32 16.35
N TYR A 335 32.21 -22.96 15.47
CA TYR A 335 32.82 -24.25 15.74
C TYR A 335 33.72 -24.22 16.98
N ARG A 336 34.59 -23.20 17.10
CA ARG A 336 35.42 -23.02 18.31
C ARG A 336 34.57 -22.78 19.56
N ALA A 337 33.53 -21.95 19.47
CA ALA A 337 32.61 -21.73 20.59
C ALA A 337 31.98 -23.04 21.08
N LYS A 338 31.53 -23.90 20.16
CA LYS A 338 30.98 -25.23 20.48
C LYS A 338 32.04 -26.16 21.08
N HIS A 339 33.25 -26.19 20.52
CA HIS A 339 34.31 -27.07 20.97
C HIS A 339 34.86 -26.69 22.36
N ASP A 340 34.95 -25.39 22.66
CA ASP A 340 35.54 -24.91 23.91
C ASP A 340 34.59 -25.02 25.11
N GLY A 341 33.42 -25.61 24.93
CA GLY A 341 32.46 -25.89 26.01
C GLY A 341 31.10 -25.21 25.84
N LYS A 342 30.77 -24.71 24.64
CA LYS A 342 29.47 -24.11 24.29
C LYS A 342 29.10 -22.90 25.17
N ASN A 343 27.85 -22.43 25.10
CA ASN A 343 27.32 -21.28 25.85
C ASN A 343 28.31 -20.10 25.90
N ARG A 344 28.84 -19.70 24.74
CA ARG A 344 29.85 -18.64 24.64
C ARG A 344 29.85 -17.98 23.28
N VAL A 345 30.52 -16.83 23.24
CA VAL A 345 30.80 -16.08 22.01
C VAL A 345 32.28 -16.21 21.67
N ALA A 346 32.56 -16.61 20.43
CA ALA A 346 33.88 -16.48 19.83
C ALA A 346 33.77 -15.50 18.66
N VAL A 347 34.58 -14.44 18.62
CA VAL A 347 34.62 -13.50 17.49
C VAL A 347 36.03 -13.41 16.95
N ASP A 348 36.19 -13.69 15.66
CA ASP A 348 37.42 -13.40 14.93
C ASP A 348 37.51 -11.91 14.61
N GLY A 349 38.64 -11.29 14.95
CA GLY A 349 39.00 -9.99 14.41
C GLY A 349 39.40 -10.10 12.93
N PRO A 350 39.52 -8.98 12.20
CA PRO A 350 39.99 -9.02 10.81
C PRO A 350 41.31 -9.78 10.76
N ALA A 351 41.36 -10.86 9.98
CA ALA A 351 42.64 -11.48 9.64
C ALA A 351 43.47 -10.38 8.95
N PRO A 352 44.74 -10.14 9.35
CA PRO A 352 45.60 -9.27 8.57
C PRO A 352 45.62 -9.81 7.13
N PRO A 353 45.60 -8.93 6.11
CA PRO A 353 45.68 -9.38 4.72
C PRO A 353 46.90 -10.29 4.61
N PHE A 354 46.68 -11.50 4.10
CA PHE A 354 47.71 -12.49 3.84
C PHE A 354 48.89 -11.79 3.15
N ALA A 355 50.02 -11.65 3.83
CA ALA A 355 51.25 -11.27 3.17
C ALA A 355 51.68 -12.50 2.34
N PRO A 356 51.75 -12.42 0.99
CA PRO A 356 52.32 -13.52 0.23
C PRO A 356 53.75 -13.70 0.69
N GLY A 357 54.05 -14.87 1.25
CA GLY A 357 55.37 -15.18 1.79
C GLY A 357 56.43 -14.93 0.74
N THR A 358 57.38 -14.05 1.04
CA THR A 358 58.65 -13.97 0.34
C THR A 358 59.44 -15.23 0.66
N GLY A 359 59.13 -16.31 -0.05
CA GLY A 359 59.98 -17.48 -0.17
C GLY A 359 61.18 -17.12 -1.05
N GLY A 360 62.15 -16.43 -0.46
CA GLY A 360 63.49 -16.34 -1.03
C GLY A 360 64.19 -17.68 -0.85
N PHE A 361 64.30 -18.45 -1.93
CA PHE A 361 65.34 -19.47 -2.05
C PHE A 361 66.67 -18.73 -2.26
N VAL A 362 67.61 -18.92 -1.34
CA VAL A 362 69.05 -18.85 -1.60
C VAL A 362 69.53 -20.27 -1.78
#